data_AF-A0A354GQ10-F1
#
_entry.id   AF-A0A354GQ10-F1
#
_cell.length_a   1.000
_cell.length_b   1.000
_cell.length_c   1.000
_cell.angle_alpha   90.00
_cell.angle_beta   90.00
_cell.angle_gamma   90.00
#
_symmetry.space_group_name_H-M   'P 1'
#
loop_
_entity.id
_entity.type
_entity.pdbx_description
1 polymer ?
#
loop_
_entity_poly.entity_id
_entity_poly.type
_entity_poly.pdbx_seq_one_letter_code
_entity_poly.pdbx_strand_id
1 'polypeptide(L)'
;MALIDDVTRLAEDIRQGSAEVDTEIDTFPSGAVCLHIRVGERAFVLDYFPSYDMFGVDELTGDGGFNSGYRFGLKDFASAKTKLLHLLEEAQAPATAVSGSLPIATTSG
;
A
#
# COMPACT_ATOMS: atom_id res chain seq x y z
N MET A 1 -22.34 6.03 -1.18
CA MET A 1 -22.00 4.76 -0.53
C MET A 1 -21.28 5.09 0.77
N ALA A 2 -21.43 4.27 1.80
CA ALA A 2 -20.70 4.52 3.04
C ALA A 2 -19.22 4.18 2.79
N LEU A 3 -18.29 4.97 3.33
CA LEU A 3 -16.85 4.76 3.15
C LEU A 3 -16.42 3.32 3.48
N ILE A 4 -17.05 2.71 4.49
CA ILE A 4 -16.81 1.32 4.86
C ILE A 4 -17.14 0.32 3.75
N ASP A 5 -18.18 0.56 2.95
CA ASP A 5 -18.54 -0.30 1.82
C ASP A 5 -17.44 -0.23 0.74
N ASP A 6 -16.93 0.98 0.49
CA ASP A 6 -15.89 1.22 -0.50
C ASP A 6 -14.55 0.58 -0.08
N VAL A 7 -14.19 0.68 1.21
CA VAL A 7 -12.99 0.04 1.78
C VAL A 7 -13.15 -1.49 1.79
N THR A 8 -14.33 -2.00 2.14
CA THR A 8 -14.63 -3.44 2.12
C THR A 8 -14.47 -4.01 0.72
N ARG A 9 -15.06 -3.35 -0.28
CA ARG A 9 -14.93 -3.74 -1.68
C ARG A 9 -13.48 -3.72 -2.14
N LEU A 10 -12.70 -2.69 -1.75
CA LEU A 10 -11.27 -2.63 -2.07
C LEU A 10 -10.50 -3.81 -1.48
N ALA A 11 -10.77 -4.16 -0.21
CA ALA A 11 -10.12 -5.29 0.45
C ALA A 11 -10.44 -6.63 -0.25
N GLU A 12 -11.69 -6.81 -0.70
CA GLU A 12 -12.11 -7.97 -1.48
C GLU A 12 -11.43 -8.04 -2.84
N ASP A 13 -11.41 -6.92 -3.59
CA ASP A 13 -10.74 -6.81 -4.89
C ASP A 13 -9.25 -7.19 -4.77
N ILE A 14 -8.57 -6.73 -3.71
CA ILE A 14 -7.16 -7.02 -3.45
C ILE A 14 -6.94 -8.52 -3.15
N ARG A 15 -7.74 -9.12 -2.27
CA ARG A 15 -7.63 -10.56 -1.96
C ARG A 15 -7.91 -11.45 -3.18
N GLN A 16 -8.84 -11.05 -4.05
CA GLN A 16 -9.15 -11.81 -5.27
C GLN A 16 -7.99 -11.76 -6.29
N GLY A 17 -7.17 -10.71 -6.25
CA GLY A 17 -6.02 -10.54 -7.15
C GLY A 17 -4.83 -11.46 -6.84
N SER A 18 -4.69 -11.97 -5.62
CA SER A 18 -3.58 -12.85 -5.24
C SER A 18 -3.89 -13.69 -3.98
N ALA A 19 -3.60 -14.99 -4.04
CA ALA A 19 -3.80 -15.92 -2.94
C ALA A 19 -2.85 -15.72 -1.75
N GLU A 20 -1.80 -14.90 -1.92
CA GLU A 20 -0.80 -14.62 -0.88
C GLU A 20 -1.07 -13.29 -0.14
N VAL A 21 -2.23 -12.68 -0.40
CA VAL A 21 -2.62 -11.39 0.18
C VAL A 21 -3.68 -11.58 1.25
N ASP A 22 -3.38 -11.09 2.44
CA ASP A 22 -4.31 -11.03 3.56
C ASP A 22 -4.77 -9.59 3.79
N THR A 23 -6.05 -9.41 4.14
CA THR A 23 -6.63 -8.08 4.39
C THR A 23 -7.50 -8.08 5.65
N GLU A 24 -7.33 -7.05 6.47
CA GLU A 24 -8.08 -6.84 7.71
C GLU A 24 -8.60 -5.40 7.74
N ILE A 25 -9.85 -5.22 8.17
CA ILE A 25 -10.49 -3.91 8.27
C ILE A 25 -10.87 -3.66 9.72
N ASP A 26 -10.35 -2.58 10.27
CA ASP A 26 -10.72 -2.07 11.58
C ASP A 26 -11.60 -0.82 11.45
N THR A 27 -12.59 -0.74 12.33
CA THR A 27 -13.45 0.44 12.46
C THR A 27 -13.46 0.92 13.90
N PHE A 28 -13.44 2.24 14.08
CA PHE A 28 -13.38 2.85 15.40
C PHE A 28 -14.64 3.66 15.68
N PRO A 29 -15.05 3.81 16.96
CA PRO A 29 -16.20 4.67 17.33
C PRO A 29 -16.06 6.13 16.89
N SER A 30 -14.84 6.59 16.62
CA SER A 30 -14.55 7.92 16.04
C SER A 30 -14.98 8.06 14.58
N GLY A 31 -15.36 6.96 13.92
CA GLY A 31 -15.59 6.89 12.47
C GLY A 31 -14.32 6.67 11.65
N ALA A 32 -13.16 6.50 12.30
CA ALA A 32 -11.94 6.12 11.61
C ALA A 32 -12.05 4.70 11.07
N VAL A 33 -11.43 4.47 9.91
CA VAL A 33 -11.39 3.16 9.24
C VAL A 33 -9.94 2.88 8.88
N CYS A 34 -9.45 1.70 9.24
CA CYS A 34 -8.14 1.22 8.83
C CYS A 34 -8.30 -0.03 7.97
N LEU A 35 -7.58 -0.10 6.87
CA LEU A 35 -7.40 -1.29 6.05
C LEU A 35 -5.92 -1.70 6.16
N HIS A 36 -5.69 -2.85 6.78
CA HIS A 36 -4.40 -3.52 6.83
C HIS A 36 -4.31 -4.52 5.68
N ILE A 37 -3.19 -4.52 4.95
CA ILE A 37 -2.92 -5.45 3.85
C ILE A 37 -1.55 -6.07 4.06
N ARG A 38 -1.45 -7.40 4.02
CA ARG A 38 -0.19 -8.12 4.12
C ARG A 38 0.09 -8.88 2.84
N VAL A 39 1.29 -8.72 2.29
CA VAL A 39 1.79 -9.39 1.08
C VAL A 39 3.16 -9.98 1.41
N GLY A 40 3.22 -11.28 1.69
CA GLY A 40 4.44 -11.92 2.20
C GLY A 40 4.92 -11.27 3.50
N GLU A 41 6.16 -10.76 3.52
CA GLU A 41 6.75 -10.08 4.67
C GLU A 41 6.42 -8.57 4.74
N ARG A 42 5.75 -8.02 3.72
CA ARG A 42 5.44 -6.60 3.63
C ARG A 42 4.01 -6.34 4.11
N ALA A 43 3.82 -5.21 4.78
CA ALA A 43 2.51 -4.78 5.24
C ALA A 43 2.24 -3.33 4.80
N PHE A 44 1.00 -3.06 4.41
CA PHE A 44 0.53 -1.77 3.94
C PHE A 44 -0.72 -1.38 4.70
N VAL A 45 -0.95 -0.07 4.81
CA VAL A 45 -2.13 0.48 5.48
C VAL A 45 -2.80 1.56 4.63
N LEU A 46 -4.12 1.60 4.69
CA LEU A 46 -4.95 2.73 4.29
C LEU A 46 -5.84 3.12 5.46
N ASP A 47 -5.66 4.33 5.95
CA ASP A 47 -6.39 4.87 7.10
C ASP A 47 -7.24 6.06 6.69
N TYR A 48 -8.45 6.17 7.23
CA TYR A 48 -9.25 7.39 7.17
C TYR A 48 -9.34 8.03 8.55
N PHE A 49 -9.01 9.32 8.61
CA PHE A 49 -9.08 10.13 9.82
C PHE A 49 -10.18 11.20 9.69
N PRO A 50 -11.38 10.97 10.27
CA PRO A 50 -12.48 11.93 10.21
C PRO A 50 -12.13 13.29 10.81
N SER A 51 -11.28 13.32 11.85
CA SER A 51 -10.86 14.56 12.53
C SER A 51 -10.06 15.51 11.65
N TYR A 52 -9.40 14.97 10.61
CA TYR A 52 -8.57 15.73 9.66
C TYR A 52 -9.13 15.72 8.25
N ASP A 53 -10.25 15.02 8.05
CA ASP A 53 -10.88 14.71 6.76
C ASP A 53 -9.83 14.33 5.71
N MET A 54 -9.10 13.25 6.00
CA MET A 54 -7.99 12.80 5.16
C MET A 54 -7.77 11.30 5.26
N PHE A 55 -7.12 10.79 4.21
CA PHE A 55 -6.64 9.43 4.11
C PHE A 55 -5.13 9.38 4.30
N GLY A 56 -4.64 8.42 5.07
CA GLY A 56 -3.24 8.05 5.20
C GLY A 56 -2.97 6.77 4.42
N VAL A 57 -1.87 6.71 3.66
CA VAL A 57 -1.40 5.47 3.02
C VAL A 57 0.07 5.28 3.33
N ASP A 58 0.45 4.08 3.78
CA ASP A 58 1.85 3.77 4.06
C ASP A 58 2.21 2.28 3.95
N GLU A 59 3.51 2.00 3.95
CA GLU A 59 4.11 0.68 4.14
C GLU A 59 4.71 0.58 5.55
N LEU A 60 4.33 -0.46 6.30
CA LEU A 60 4.85 -0.74 7.63
C LEU A 60 6.17 -1.51 7.52
N THR A 61 7.26 -0.94 8.06
CA THR A 61 8.57 -1.61 8.10
C THR A 61 8.74 -2.40 9.41
N GLY A 62 9.35 -3.59 9.32
CA GLY A 62 9.43 -4.57 10.43
C GLY A 62 10.22 -4.15 11.67
N ASP A 63 11.03 -3.08 11.60
CA ASP A 63 11.91 -2.65 12.69
C ASP A 63 11.29 -1.62 13.66
N GLY A 64 9.98 -1.44 13.60
CA GLY A 64 9.24 -0.95 14.74
C GLY A 64 8.80 0.49 14.68
N GLY A 65 7.59 0.65 15.19
CA GLY A 65 6.93 1.93 15.42
C GLY A 65 6.08 2.33 14.23
N PHE A 66 4.82 2.65 14.53
CA PHE A 66 4.11 3.71 13.81
C PHE A 66 5.07 4.90 13.70
N ASN A 67 5.84 4.99 12.61
CA ASN A 67 6.59 6.18 12.31
C ASN A 67 5.53 7.27 12.20
N SER A 68 5.64 8.32 13.00
CA SER A 68 4.51 9.15 13.45
C SER A 68 3.86 10.04 12.38
N GLY A 69 4.01 9.70 11.10
CA GLY A 69 3.30 10.29 9.97
C GLY A 69 3.21 9.29 8.82
N TYR A 70 2.01 9.16 8.26
CA TYR A 70 1.81 8.48 7.00
C TYR A 70 2.67 9.10 5.92
N ARG A 71 3.38 8.25 5.16
CA ARG A 71 4.17 8.70 4.01
C ARG A 71 3.33 9.45 2.98
N PHE A 72 2.04 9.17 2.88
CA PHE A 72 1.12 9.87 1.98
C PHE A 72 -0.18 10.28 2.69
N GLY A 73 -0.46 11.58 2.71
CA GLY A 73 -1.75 12.15 3.14
C GLY A 73 -2.57 12.62 1.93
N LEU A 74 -3.80 12.14 1.79
CA LEU A 74 -4.64 12.32 0.60
C LEU A 74 -6.04 12.79 1.01
N LYS A 75 -6.72 13.56 0.17
CA LYS A 75 -8.01 14.20 0.50
C LYS A 75 -9.24 13.36 0.19
N ASP A 76 -9.08 12.34 -0.64
CA ASP A 76 -10.19 11.52 -1.10
C ASP A 76 -9.79 10.06 -1.23
N PHE A 77 -10.79 9.19 -1.13
CA PHE A 77 -10.61 7.75 -1.18
C PHE A 77 -10.07 7.26 -2.53
N ALA A 78 -10.43 7.91 -3.65
CA ALA A 78 -10.00 7.46 -4.98
C ALA A 78 -8.48 7.66 -5.16
N SER A 79 -7.96 8.81 -4.72
CA SER A 79 -6.53 9.11 -4.66
C SER A 79 -5.81 8.14 -3.72
N ALA A 80 -6.36 7.87 -2.53
CA ALA A 80 -5.80 6.92 -1.56
C ALA A 80 -5.74 5.50 -2.12
N LYS A 81 -6.84 5.01 -2.71
CA LYS A 81 -6.92 3.73 -3.41
C LYS A 81 -5.85 3.63 -4.50
N THR A 82 -5.76 4.63 -5.36
CA THR A 82 -4.78 4.65 -6.46
C THR A 82 -3.35 4.56 -5.92
N LYS A 83 -3.05 5.29 -4.85
CA LYS A 83 -1.72 5.28 -4.25
C LYS A 83 -1.38 3.94 -3.61
N LEU A 84 -2.33 3.35 -2.89
CA LEU A 84 -2.18 2.03 -2.28
C LEU A 84 -1.92 0.95 -3.34
N LEU A 85 -2.72 0.93 -4.41
CA LEU A 85 -2.55 -0.05 -5.50
C LEU A 85 -1.17 0.07 -6.16
N HIS A 86 -0.68 1.29 -6.38
CA HIS A 86 0.67 1.50 -6.90
C HIS A 86 1.76 0.92 -5.98
N LEU A 87 1.63 1.08 -4.65
CA LEU A 87 2.58 0.51 -3.70
C LEU A 87 2.55 -1.02 -3.71
N LEU A 88 1.36 -1.62 -3.84
CA LEU A 88 1.19 -3.06 -3.95
C LEU A 88 1.79 -3.61 -5.26
N GLU A 89 1.61 -2.91 -6.38
CA GLU A 89 2.23 -3.25 -7.66
C GLU A 89 3.76 -3.19 -7.58
N GLU A 90 4.32 -2.12 -7.02
CA GLU A 90 5.76 -1.99 -6.76
C GLU A 90 6.27 -3.11 -5.85
N ALA A 91 5.43 -3.65 -4.98
CA ALA A 91 5.79 -4.71 -4.05
C ALA A 91 5.76 -6.11 -4.63
N GLN A 92 4.90 -6.34 -5.62
CA GLN A 92 4.79 -7.59 -6.33
C GLN A 92 5.72 -7.67 -7.55
N ALA A 93 6.25 -6.53 -8.02
CA ALA A 93 7.27 -6.51 -9.04
C ALA A 93 8.54 -7.24 -8.54
N PRO A 94 9.06 -8.25 -9.28
CA PRO A 94 10.31 -8.87 -8.91
C PRO A 94 11.42 -7.82 -8.89
N ALA A 95 12.29 -7.86 -7.88
CA ALA A 95 13.43 -6.95 -7.67
C ALA A 95 14.54 -7.04 -8.75
N THR A 96 14.18 -7.35 -10.00
CA THR A 96 15.08 -7.71 -11.09
C THR A 96 14.84 -6.80 -12.29
N ALA A 97 15.21 -5.53 -12.18
CA ALA A 97 15.35 -4.65 -13.35
C ALA A 97 16.41 -3.55 -13.17
N VAL A 98 17.55 -3.85 -12.55
CA VAL A 98 18.80 -3.10 -12.76
C VAL A 98 20.00 -3.98 -12.38
N SER A 99 20.35 -4.93 -13.25
CA SER A 99 21.68 -5.53 -13.25
C SER A 99 22.02 -6.05 -14.65
N GLY A 100 23.07 -5.47 -15.25
CA GLY A 100 23.62 -5.83 -16.58
C GLY A 100 23.10 -4.92 -17.70
N SER A 101 23.91 -4.17 -18.45
CA SER A 101 25.27 -4.43 -18.88
C SER A 101 26.01 -3.13 -19.22
N LEU A 102 27.22 -2.98 -18.69
CA LEU A 102 28.25 -2.13 -19.30
C LEU A 102 28.90 -2.95 -20.43
N PRO A 103 28.83 -2.54 -21.71
CA PRO A 103 29.82 -3.01 -22.67
C PRO A 103 31.07 -2.13 -22.51
N ILE A 104 32.06 -2.65 -21.78
CA ILE A 104 33.47 -2.27 -21.99
C ILE A 104 33.86 -2.78 -23.38
N ALA A 105 33.88 -1.88 -24.36
CA ALA A 105 34.44 -2.15 -25.67
C ALA A 105 35.97 -2.23 -25.56
N THR A 106 36.49 -3.46 -25.45
CA THR A 106 37.91 -3.76 -25.58
C THR A 106 38.34 -3.65 -27.04
N THR A 107 39.44 -2.92 -27.24
CA THR A 107 40.15 -2.69 -28.50
C THR A 107 40.75 -3.99 -29.07
N SER A 108 40.73 -4.13 -30.39
CA SER A 108 41.66 -4.94 -31.20
C SER A 108 41.76 -4.19 -32.54
N GLY A 109 42.91 -3.84 -33.09
CA GLY A 109 44.16 -4.59 -33.19
C GLY A 109 44.42 -4.79 -34.68
#